data_AF-A0A1G8E0E1-F1
#
_entry.id   AF-A0A1G8E0E1-F1
#
_cell.length_a   1.000
_cell.length_b   1.000
_cell.length_c   1.000
_cell.angle_alpha   90.00
_cell.angle_beta   90.00
_cell.angle_gamma   90.00
#
_symmetry.space_group_name_H-M   'P 1'
#
loop_
_entity.id
_entity.type
_entity.pdbx_description
1 polymer ?
#
loop_
_entity_poly.entity_id
_entity_poly.type
_entity_poly.pdbx_seq_one_letter_code
_entity_poly.pdbx_strand_id
1 'polypeptide(L)'
;MTTNAHSSRIELLVEEVARCGSDAVGIYAGSVAAELLVSALGGLVRIDASSLGDEDRCAVADAWRDALAAEDAADVHPNDDVPIVRTMHDVAQDAMLSDLSQRVTLAAIEQSRGRMWMLHAAGLATDDGRVVALIGPSGRGKTTASRVLGAHFGYVSDETVAIDSDGTVHPYRKPLSVIADGRDYKEQRTPSELGLRALPDAPLRLSAIVLLDRRPDGPDVPVVEPVDLGDALTDLVEQTSYLAVLPSPLQTIAAHVASVGGVQRVIYREAETLVHTIEALAERPGIGGVPPAPVDLEPAPQLSAAAADDALAAVRYTRTDVVDVHPLAGTDRLVLLHVGDVGNGTVRVLGEVASTIWRAANQATLETLVGATVAEYGSPAGADPTELVRSAADEMVDTGILERTFGVDWAIREDVAWVESGDRVVVLGLSGDPRSPQSLEGSAALIWLALVDGGDTATIVRWVAGAAGIVNPAEIADDVMAFLEQLLDNQWVQARRISADASSA
;
A
#
# COMPACT_ATOMS: atom_id res chain seq x y z
N MET A 1 -33.45 16.21 -44.06
CA MET A 1 -32.22 16.68 -44.71
C MET A 1 -31.33 17.27 -43.64
N THR A 2 -30.47 16.43 -43.05
CA THR A 2 -29.18 16.72 -42.38
C THR A 2 -28.80 15.48 -41.56
N THR A 3 -28.37 14.45 -42.28
CA THR A 3 -27.76 13.21 -41.80
C THR A 3 -26.61 12.95 -42.78
N ASN A 4 -25.39 12.77 -42.26
CA ASN A 4 -24.10 12.50 -42.95
C ASN A 4 -23.03 13.56 -42.69
N ALA A 5 -22.59 13.70 -41.44
CA ALA A 5 -21.33 14.37 -41.11
C ALA A 5 -20.55 13.69 -39.97
N HIS A 6 -21.20 12.92 -39.09
CA HIS A 6 -20.55 12.23 -37.96
C HIS A 6 -19.86 10.90 -38.32
N SER A 7 -20.22 10.22 -39.42
CA SER A 7 -19.57 8.94 -39.80
C SER A 7 -18.18 9.13 -40.39
N SER A 8 -17.88 10.31 -40.94
CA SER A 8 -16.81 10.45 -41.93
C SER A 8 -15.39 10.56 -41.35
N ARG A 9 -15.17 10.88 -40.06
CA ARG A 9 -13.81 11.16 -39.55
C ARG A 9 -13.13 9.96 -38.86
N ILE A 10 -13.85 9.16 -38.07
CA ILE A 10 -13.42 7.81 -37.66
C ILE A 10 -13.26 6.89 -38.87
N GLU A 11 -14.19 6.89 -39.84
CA GLU A 11 -14.01 6.11 -41.09
C GLU A 11 -12.78 6.58 -41.88
N LEU A 12 -12.44 7.87 -41.88
CA LEU A 12 -11.22 8.40 -42.52
C LEU A 12 -9.94 7.98 -41.78
N LEU A 13 -9.90 7.98 -40.45
CA LEU A 13 -8.74 7.52 -39.66
C LEU A 13 -8.59 6.00 -39.74
N VAL A 14 -9.69 5.25 -39.70
CA VAL A 14 -9.69 3.78 -39.88
C VAL A 14 -9.34 3.41 -41.33
N GLU A 15 -9.75 4.18 -42.34
CA GLU A 15 -9.32 4.00 -43.74
C GLU A 15 -7.87 4.43 -43.99
N GLU A 16 -7.38 5.50 -43.37
CA GLU A 16 -5.97 5.93 -43.47
C GLU A 16 -5.03 4.90 -42.83
N VAL A 17 -5.41 4.34 -41.69
CA VAL A 17 -4.66 3.25 -41.04
C VAL A 17 -4.80 1.93 -41.83
N ALA A 18 -5.96 1.65 -42.45
CA ALA A 18 -6.12 0.47 -43.32
C ALA A 18 -5.31 0.55 -44.63
N ARG A 19 -5.00 1.75 -45.14
CA ARG A 19 -4.17 1.96 -46.36
C ARG A 19 -2.67 1.73 -46.14
N CYS A 20 -2.18 1.73 -44.90
CA CYS A 20 -0.78 1.44 -44.61
C CYS A 20 -0.37 -0.03 -44.89
N GLY A 21 -1.34 -0.94 -45.06
CA GLY A 21 -1.10 -2.37 -45.27
C GLY A 21 -1.15 -2.88 -46.72
N SER A 22 -1.34 -2.02 -47.73
CA SER A 22 -1.45 -2.48 -49.13
C SER A 22 -0.45 -1.80 -50.07
N ASP A 23 0.40 -2.62 -50.68
CA ASP A 23 1.23 -2.26 -51.84
C ASP A 23 0.36 -1.59 -52.93
N ALA A 24 0.39 -0.26 -52.99
CA ALA A 24 -0.04 0.51 -54.15
C ALA A 24 0.63 1.90 -54.16
N VAL A 25 1.61 2.04 -55.04
CA VAL A 25 2.17 3.30 -55.50
C VAL A 25 1.05 4.22 -55.99
N GLY A 26 0.86 5.38 -55.35
CA GLY A 26 0.12 6.50 -55.97
C GLY A 26 -0.69 7.39 -55.03
N ILE A 27 -0.05 8.42 -54.50
CA ILE A 27 -0.58 9.79 -54.33
C ILE A 27 -1.98 9.89 -53.69
N TYR A 28 -2.03 9.89 -52.35
CA TYR A 28 -2.83 10.77 -51.48
C TYR A 28 -2.32 10.58 -50.05
N ALA A 29 -1.22 11.25 -49.70
CA ALA A 29 -0.67 11.25 -48.35
C ALA A 29 -1.49 12.21 -47.48
N GLY A 30 -2.50 11.68 -46.78
CA GLY A 30 -2.97 12.31 -45.55
C GLY A 30 -1.86 12.20 -44.51
N SER A 31 -1.44 13.34 -43.94
CA SER A 31 -0.45 13.35 -42.86
C SER A 31 -1.05 12.65 -41.65
N VAL A 32 -0.45 11.56 -41.19
CA VAL A 32 -0.83 10.96 -39.90
C VAL A 32 -0.67 11.99 -38.80
N ALA A 33 -1.63 12.01 -37.87
CA ALA A 33 -1.64 12.97 -36.78
C ALA A 33 -0.34 12.88 -35.97
N ALA A 34 0.28 14.04 -35.73
CA ALA A 34 1.50 14.14 -34.93
C ALA A 34 1.23 13.94 -33.42
N GLU A 35 -0.04 14.02 -33.00
CA GLU A 35 -0.46 13.79 -31.63
C GLU A 35 -1.66 12.84 -31.61
N LEU A 36 -1.65 11.92 -30.64
CA LEU A 36 -2.74 10.98 -30.39
C LEU A 36 -3.22 11.15 -28.96
N LEU A 37 -4.53 11.10 -28.76
CA LEU A 37 -5.14 11.11 -27.43
C LEU A 37 -5.65 9.70 -27.12
N VAL A 38 -5.12 9.08 -26.08
CA VAL A 38 -5.49 7.71 -25.69
C VAL A 38 -6.22 7.70 -24.36
N SER A 39 -7.23 6.86 -24.25
CA SER A 39 -7.94 6.57 -23.00
C SER A 39 -7.16 5.52 -22.21
N ALA A 40 -6.84 5.86 -20.96
CA ALA A 40 -6.08 4.98 -20.08
C ALA A 40 -6.53 5.16 -18.63
N LEU A 41 -7.02 4.07 -18.02
CA LEU A 41 -7.36 4.02 -16.59
C LEU A 41 -8.30 5.14 -16.15
N GLY A 42 -9.31 5.45 -16.98
CA GLY A 42 -10.33 6.47 -16.68
C GLY A 42 -9.86 7.91 -16.89
N GLY A 43 -8.61 8.08 -17.34
CA GLY A 43 -8.04 9.36 -17.76
C GLY A 43 -7.67 9.36 -19.24
N LEU A 44 -6.96 10.43 -19.61
CA LEU A 44 -6.44 10.65 -20.95
C LEU A 44 -4.94 10.87 -20.87
N VAL A 45 -4.21 10.33 -21.85
CA VAL A 45 -2.78 10.58 -22.05
C VAL A 45 -2.56 11.03 -23.48
N ARG A 46 -1.77 12.09 -23.67
CA ARG A 46 -1.40 12.58 -25.00
C ARG A 46 -0.07 11.97 -25.41
N ILE A 47 -0.05 11.29 -26.55
CA ILE A 47 1.17 10.80 -27.18
C ILE A 47 1.60 11.84 -28.22
N ASP A 48 2.80 12.39 -28.03
CA ASP A 48 3.42 13.34 -28.97
C ASP A 48 4.46 12.59 -29.82
N ALA A 49 4.10 12.40 -31.09
CA ALA A 49 4.86 11.74 -32.14
C ALA A 49 5.36 12.74 -33.21
N SER A 50 5.39 14.03 -32.88
CA SER A 50 5.79 15.10 -33.81
C SER A 50 7.25 14.99 -34.27
N SER A 51 8.10 14.35 -33.47
CA SER A 51 9.52 14.13 -33.77
C SER A 51 9.79 12.98 -34.76
N LEU A 52 8.78 12.16 -35.07
CA LEU A 52 8.96 10.94 -35.87
C LEU A 52 8.87 11.20 -37.39
N GLY A 53 9.27 10.20 -38.18
CA GLY A 53 8.90 10.12 -39.60
C GLY A 53 7.46 9.61 -39.77
N ASP A 54 6.92 9.69 -40.98
CA ASP A 54 5.53 9.27 -41.23
C ASP A 54 5.33 7.76 -41.02
N GLU A 55 6.33 6.93 -41.36
CA GLU A 55 6.30 5.48 -41.13
C GLU A 55 6.16 5.13 -39.64
N ASP A 56 7.00 5.73 -38.79
CA ASP A 56 6.93 5.49 -37.34
C ASP A 56 5.67 6.09 -36.72
N ARG A 57 5.17 7.24 -37.24
CA ARG A 57 3.86 7.78 -36.84
C ARG A 57 2.73 6.80 -37.15
N CYS A 58 2.73 6.18 -38.33
CA CYS A 58 1.77 5.14 -38.68
C CYS A 58 1.86 3.96 -37.71
N ALA A 59 3.07 3.48 -37.39
CA ALA A 59 3.26 2.37 -36.46
C ALA A 59 2.73 2.70 -35.06
N VAL A 60 2.94 3.93 -34.56
CA VAL A 60 2.36 4.37 -33.29
C VAL A 60 0.84 4.44 -33.36
N ALA A 61 0.27 5.05 -34.39
CA ALA A 61 -1.19 5.16 -34.55
C ALA A 61 -1.85 3.78 -34.66
N ASP A 62 -1.22 2.87 -35.38
CA ASP A 62 -1.66 1.50 -35.57
C ASP A 62 -1.67 0.71 -34.24
N ALA A 63 -0.55 0.72 -33.51
CA ALA A 63 -0.40 0.02 -32.23
C ALA A 63 -1.43 0.47 -31.17
N TRP A 64 -1.73 1.77 -31.14
CA TRP A 64 -2.60 2.39 -30.13
C TRP A 64 -4.08 2.50 -30.53
N ARG A 65 -4.45 2.03 -31.73
CA ARG A 65 -5.78 2.21 -32.32
C ARG A 65 -6.93 1.86 -31.38
N ASP A 66 -6.81 0.75 -30.65
CA ASP A 66 -7.84 0.22 -29.75
C ASP A 66 -7.96 0.98 -28.41
N ALA A 67 -7.02 1.89 -28.13
CA ALA A 67 -6.98 2.75 -26.96
C ALA A 67 -7.23 4.24 -27.28
N LEU A 68 -7.47 4.60 -28.55
CA LEU A 68 -7.78 5.97 -28.91
C LEU A 68 -9.02 6.46 -28.16
N ALA A 69 -8.96 7.70 -27.66
CA ALA A 69 -10.09 8.31 -26.98
C ALA A 69 -11.27 8.50 -27.95
N ALA A 70 -12.50 8.34 -27.45
CA ALA A 70 -13.71 8.60 -28.23
C ALA A 70 -13.75 10.06 -28.71
N GLU A 71 -14.40 10.32 -29.85
CA GLU A 71 -14.46 11.66 -30.47
C GLU A 71 -15.01 12.74 -29.52
N ASP A 72 -15.96 12.40 -28.64
CA ASP A 72 -16.53 13.35 -27.67
C ASP A 72 -15.54 13.75 -26.56
N ALA A 73 -14.48 12.96 -26.34
CA ALA A 73 -13.37 13.30 -25.44
C ALA A 73 -12.24 14.07 -26.16
N ALA A 74 -12.34 14.27 -27.49
CA ALA A 74 -11.37 15.02 -28.27
C ALA A 74 -11.55 16.55 -28.17
N ASP A 75 -12.64 17.02 -27.54
CA ASP A 75 -12.89 18.43 -27.20
C ASP A 75 -12.14 18.90 -25.93
N VAL A 76 -11.32 18.03 -25.34
CA VAL A 76 -10.39 18.37 -24.24
C VAL A 76 -9.38 19.40 -24.75
N HIS A 77 -9.34 20.56 -24.10
CA HIS A 77 -8.54 21.68 -24.54
C HIS A 77 -7.04 21.32 -24.44
N PRO A 78 -6.16 21.89 -25.31
CA PRO A 78 -4.72 21.68 -25.23
C PRO A 78 -4.09 22.04 -23.87
N ASN A 79 -4.80 22.85 -23.07
CA ASN A 79 -4.43 23.35 -21.74
C ASN A 79 -5.02 22.56 -20.56
N ASP A 80 -5.81 21.51 -20.80
CA ASP A 80 -6.19 20.61 -19.71
C ASP A 80 -4.95 19.84 -19.24
N ASP A 81 -4.82 19.58 -17.93
CA ASP A 81 -3.67 18.87 -17.29
C ASP A 81 -3.60 17.39 -17.72
N VAL A 82 -3.43 17.16 -19.02
CA VAL A 82 -3.27 15.86 -19.66
C VAL A 82 -1.77 15.59 -19.77
N PRO A 83 -1.26 14.49 -19.21
CA PRO A 83 0.14 14.15 -19.33
C PRO A 83 0.52 13.93 -20.79
N ILE A 84 1.64 14.50 -21.20
CA ILE A 84 2.19 14.38 -22.56
C ILE A 84 3.39 13.43 -22.53
N VAL A 85 3.30 12.32 -23.24
CA VAL A 85 4.38 11.35 -23.42
C VAL A 85 4.95 11.49 -24.82
N ARG A 86 6.20 11.94 -24.91
CA ARG A 86 6.91 12.12 -26.18
C ARG A 86 7.59 10.83 -26.62
N THR A 87 7.43 10.47 -27.88
CA THR A 87 8.12 9.30 -28.45
C THR A 87 9.64 9.51 -28.45
N MET A 88 10.39 8.42 -28.24
CA MET A 88 11.83 8.45 -28.51
C MET A 88 12.06 8.55 -30.02
N HIS A 89 13.15 9.20 -30.41
CA HIS A 89 13.62 9.27 -31.80
C HIS A 89 15.00 8.59 -31.89
N ASP A 90 15.46 8.34 -33.11
CA ASP A 90 16.77 7.74 -33.41
C ASP A 90 17.04 6.37 -32.73
N VAL A 91 15.97 5.63 -32.43
CA VAL A 91 16.03 4.25 -31.93
C VAL A 91 15.24 3.32 -32.85
N ALA A 92 15.48 2.01 -32.76
CA ALA A 92 14.71 1.03 -33.51
C ALA A 92 13.21 1.11 -33.16
N GLN A 93 12.33 0.94 -34.16
CA GLN A 93 10.88 1.08 -34.01
C GLN A 93 10.30 0.21 -32.89
N ASP A 94 10.72 -1.05 -32.77
CA ASP A 94 10.26 -1.96 -31.70
C ASP A 94 10.63 -1.46 -30.30
N ALA A 95 11.85 -0.91 -30.15
CA ALA A 95 12.31 -0.36 -28.89
C ALA A 95 11.53 0.92 -28.54
N MET A 96 11.29 1.80 -29.54
CA MET A 96 10.45 2.99 -29.38
C MET A 96 9.04 2.62 -28.92
N LEU A 97 8.38 1.67 -29.58
CA LEU A 97 7.00 1.27 -29.24
C LEU A 97 6.93 0.63 -27.86
N SER A 98 7.89 -0.22 -27.51
CA SER A 98 7.97 -0.84 -26.17
C SER A 98 8.15 0.20 -25.07
N ASP A 99 9.08 1.13 -25.24
CA ASP A 99 9.33 2.22 -24.29
C ASP A 99 8.13 3.18 -24.19
N LEU A 100 7.51 3.51 -25.32
CA LEU A 100 6.28 4.32 -25.35
C LEU A 100 5.15 3.65 -24.55
N SER A 101 4.92 2.35 -24.74
CA SER A 101 3.93 1.60 -23.96
C SER A 101 4.17 1.69 -22.46
N GLN A 102 5.43 1.57 -22.01
CA GLN A 102 5.78 1.68 -20.60
C GLN A 102 5.53 3.10 -20.06
N ARG A 103 5.98 4.13 -20.78
CA ARG A 103 5.86 5.52 -20.32
C ARG A 103 4.42 6.03 -20.33
N VAL A 104 3.59 5.61 -21.30
CA VAL A 104 2.15 5.91 -21.29
C VAL A 104 1.44 5.21 -20.13
N THR A 105 1.79 3.94 -19.86
CA THR A 105 1.22 3.20 -18.72
C THR A 105 1.57 3.90 -17.40
N LEU A 106 2.84 4.27 -17.22
CA LEU A 106 3.28 4.98 -16.01
C LEU A 106 2.56 6.32 -15.86
N ALA A 107 2.44 7.12 -16.92
CA ALA A 107 1.73 8.39 -16.89
C ALA A 107 0.25 8.22 -16.51
N ALA A 108 -0.42 7.19 -17.03
CA ALA A 108 -1.82 6.88 -16.69
C ALA A 108 -1.98 6.46 -15.22
N ILE A 109 -1.04 5.65 -14.70
CA ILE A 109 -1.03 5.23 -13.30
C ILE A 109 -0.78 6.44 -12.39
N GLU A 110 0.20 7.29 -12.72
CA GLU A 110 0.51 8.50 -11.95
C GLU A 110 -0.68 9.47 -11.90
N GLN A 111 -1.36 9.68 -13.03
CA GLN A 111 -2.57 10.50 -13.08
C GLN A 111 -3.69 9.94 -12.18
N SER A 112 -3.73 8.63 -11.98
CA SER A 112 -4.77 7.90 -11.22
C SER A 112 -4.41 7.62 -9.77
N ARG A 113 -3.20 8.01 -9.35
CA ARG A 113 -2.68 7.86 -8.00
C ARG A 113 -3.64 8.43 -6.96
N GLY A 114 -3.99 7.62 -5.96
CA GLY A 114 -4.86 8.01 -4.85
C GLY A 114 -6.34 8.18 -5.19
N ARG A 115 -6.75 8.04 -6.46
CA ARG A 115 -8.15 8.24 -6.91
C ARG A 115 -8.94 6.95 -7.02
N MET A 116 -8.28 5.87 -7.44
CA MET A 116 -8.91 4.60 -7.78
C MET A 116 -7.99 3.44 -7.43
N TRP A 117 -8.57 2.28 -7.15
CA TRP A 117 -7.81 1.06 -6.92
C TRP A 117 -7.24 0.54 -8.25
N MET A 118 -5.93 0.64 -8.42
CA MET A 118 -5.22 0.16 -9.61
C MET A 118 -4.56 -1.18 -9.31
N LEU A 119 -5.18 -2.23 -9.83
CA LEU A 119 -4.78 -3.61 -9.61
C LEU A 119 -4.05 -4.17 -10.82
N HIS A 120 -2.88 -4.77 -10.62
CA HIS A 120 -2.06 -5.40 -11.65
C HIS A 120 -2.67 -6.75 -12.11
N ALA A 121 -3.78 -6.65 -12.82
CA ALA A 121 -4.62 -7.74 -13.26
C ALA A 121 -4.93 -7.64 -14.75
N ALA A 122 -5.34 -8.76 -15.35
CA ALA A 122 -6.06 -8.73 -16.60
C ALA A 122 -7.56 -8.55 -16.34
N GLY A 123 -8.23 -7.74 -17.15
CA GLY A 123 -9.67 -7.52 -17.06
C GLY A 123 -10.39 -8.07 -18.28
N LEU A 124 -11.48 -8.80 -18.03
CA LEU A 124 -12.35 -9.35 -19.07
C LEU A 124 -13.80 -8.99 -18.78
N ALA A 125 -14.51 -8.50 -19.78
CA ALA A 125 -15.90 -8.07 -19.68
C ALA A 125 -16.84 -9.06 -20.38
N THR A 126 -17.92 -9.43 -19.71
CA THR A 126 -19.08 -10.07 -20.34
C THR A 126 -19.87 -9.05 -21.17
N ASP A 127 -20.77 -9.54 -22.04
CA ASP A 127 -21.52 -8.70 -22.98
C ASP A 127 -22.43 -7.65 -22.29
N ASP A 128 -22.76 -7.83 -21.01
CA ASP A 128 -23.55 -6.89 -20.22
C ASP A 128 -22.71 -6.04 -19.22
N GLY A 129 -21.39 -6.03 -19.40
CA GLY A 129 -20.48 -5.12 -18.70
C GLY A 129 -19.94 -5.62 -17.36
N ARG A 130 -20.25 -6.86 -16.93
CA ARG A 130 -19.61 -7.44 -15.75
C ARG A 130 -18.15 -7.81 -16.03
N VAL A 131 -17.24 -7.31 -15.22
CA VAL A 131 -15.79 -7.46 -15.36
C VAL A 131 -15.22 -8.42 -14.32
N VAL A 132 -14.47 -9.41 -14.81
CA VAL A 132 -13.64 -10.30 -13.99
C VAL A 132 -12.21 -9.81 -14.01
N ALA A 133 -11.64 -9.54 -12.82
CA ALA A 133 -10.23 -9.23 -12.65
C ALA A 133 -9.45 -10.52 -12.38
N LEU A 134 -8.53 -10.86 -13.30
CA LEU A 134 -7.64 -12.01 -13.21
C LEU A 134 -6.27 -11.60 -12.70
N ILE A 135 -5.92 -12.10 -11.53
CA ILE A 135 -4.68 -11.84 -10.83
C ILE A 135 -3.83 -13.10 -10.90
N GLY A 136 -2.53 -12.95 -11.12
CA GLY A 136 -1.62 -14.07 -11.06
C GLY A 136 -0.19 -13.56 -10.94
N PRO A 137 0.68 -14.26 -10.18
CA PRO A 137 2.09 -13.90 -10.08
C PRO A 137 2.73 -13.81 -11.48
N SER A 138 3.77 -12.97 -11.61
CA SER A 138 4.51 -12.86 -12.86
C SER A 138 4.97 -14.23 -13.36
N GLY A 139 4.73 -14.53 -14.64
CA GLY A 139 5.07 -15.83 -15.24
C GLY A 139 4.06 -16.97 -15.02
N ARG A 140 2.97 -16.78 -14.26
CA ARG A 140 1.93 -17.82 -14.05
C ARG A 140 0.81 -17.84 -15.09
N GLY A 141 1.04 -17.24 -16.26
CA GLY A 141 0.14 -17.36 -17.41
C GLY A 141 -1.01 -16.35 -17.47
N LYS A 142 -0.98 -15.25 -16.72
CA LYS A 142 -1.97 -14.14 -16.81
C LYS A 142 -2.09 -13.59 -18.23
N THR A 143 -0.96 -13.26 -18.86
CA THR A 143 -0.91 -12.78 -20.25
C THR A 143 -1.39 -13.84 -21.26
N THR A 144 -1.15 -15.12 -20.99
CA THR A 144 -1.66 -16.22 -21.82
C THR A 144 -3.18 -16.33 -21.66
N ALA A 145 -3.67 -16.33 -20.42
CA ALA A 145 -5.09 -16.40 -20.11
C ALA A 145 -5.86 -15.21 -20.67
N SER A 146 -5.34 -13.99 -20.53
CA SER A 146 -5.99 -12.78 -21.06
C SER A 146 -6.11 -12.79 -22.58
N ARG A 147 -5.13 -13.35 -23.29
CA ARG A 147 -5.17 -13.51 -24.75
C ARG A 147 -6.19 -14.55 -25.19
N VAL A 148 -6.16 -15.73 -24.58
CA VAL A 148 -7.09 -16.83 -24.92
C VAL A 148 -8.53 -16.41 -24.60
N LEU A 149 -8.76 -15.88 -23.40
CA LEU A 149 -10.09 -15.49 -22.94
C LEU A 149 -10.57 -14.19 -23.60
N GLY A 150 -9.67 -13.28 -23.97
CA GLY A 150 -10.02 -12.05 -24.69
C GLY A 150 -10.59 -12.30 -26.09
N ALA A 151 -10.44 -13.51 -26.66
CA ALA A 151 -11.16 -13.90 -27.87
C ALA A 151 -12.66 -14.22 -27.61
N HIS A 152 -13.03 -14.47 -26.35
CA HIS A 152 -14.38 -14.85 -25.92
C HIS A 152 -15.10 -13.74 -25.14
N PHE A 153 -14.36 -12.92 -24.39
CA PHE A 153 -14.87 -11.82 -23.58
C PHE A 153 -14.32 -10.48 -24.05
N GLY A 154 -15.03 -9.39 -23.80
CA GLY A 154 -14.55 -8.04 -24.09
C GLY A 154 -13.22 -7.77 -23.37
N TYR A 155 -12.19 -7.41 -24.13
CA TYR A 155 -10.85 -7.20 -23.58
C TYR A 155 -10.74 -5.82 -22.92
N VAL A 156 -10.58 -5.78 -21.60
CA VAL A 156 -10.44 -4.55 -20.82
C VAL A 156 -8.99 -4.11 -20.72
N SER A 157 -8.10 -5.02 -20.31
CA SER A 157 -6.66 -4.79 -20.10
C SER A 157 -5.94 -6.13 -19.83
N ASP A 158 -4.64 -6.23 -20.10
CA ASP A 158 -3.79 -7.36 -19.71
C ASP A 158 -2.85 -7.05 -18.51
N GLU A 159 -2.77 -5.79 -18.11
CA GLU A 159 -1.75 -5.30 -17.18
C GLU A 159 -2.36 -4.64 -15.94
N THR A 160 -3.25 -3.67 -16.12
CA THR A 160 -3.83 -2.90 -15.02
C THR A 160 -5.33 -2.75 -15.19
N VAL A 161 -6.08 -3.07 -14.14
CA VAL A 161 -7.52 -2.81 -14.01
C VAL A 161 -7.69 -1.69 -12.99
N ALA A 162 -8.26 -0.58 -13.43
CA ALA A 162 -8.59 0.57 -12.59
C ALA A 162 -10.03 0.47 -12.11
N ILE A 163 -10.25 0.54 -10.79
CA ILE A 163 -11.55 0.34 -10.14
C ILE A 163 -11.85 1.55 -9.25
N ASP A 164 -12.92 2.27 -9.55
CA ASP A 164 -13.44 3.33 -8.68
C ASP A 164 -14.12 2.75 -7.43
N SER A 165 -14.31 3.57 -6.41
CA SER A 165 -14.91 3.17 -5.12
C SER A 165 -16.32 2.58 -5.25
N ASP A 166 -17.07 2.90 -6.31
CA ASP A 166 -18.39 2.34 -6.60
C ASP A 166 -18.35 1.01 -7.40
N GLY A 167 -17.15 0.52 -7.73
CA GLY A 167 -16.94 -0.68 -8.53
C GLY A 167 -16.95 -0.45 -10.04
N THR A 168 -17.02 0.80 -10.52
CA THR A 168 -16.81 1.14 -11.93
C THR A 168 -15.41 0.74 -12.37
N VAL A 169 -15.31 0.03 -13.49
CA VAL A 169 -14.03 -0.37 -14.07
C VAL A 169 -13.69 0.51 -15.26
N HIS A 170 -12.46 1.02 -15.29
CA HIS A 170 -11.95 1.79 -16.41
C HIS A 170 -11.03 0.94 -17.30
N PRO A 171 -11.30 0.87 -18.62
CA PRO A 171 -10.49 0.07 -19.52
C PRO A 171 -9.13 0.69 -19.80
N TYR A 172 -8.18 -0.14 -20.21
CA TYR A 172 -6.91 0.29 -20.75
C TYR A 172 -6.41 -0.68 -21.82
N ARG A 173 -6.85 -0.46 -23.06
CA ARG A 173 -6.64 -1.37 -24.20
C ARG A 173 -5.35 -1.06 -24.96
N LYS A 174 -4.25 -0.90 -24.23
CA LYS A 174 -2.92 -0.63 -24.78
C LYS A 174 -2.42 -1.75 -25.71
N PRO A 175 -1.40 -1.49 -26.54
CA PRO A 175 -0.73 -2.55 -27.29
C PRO A 175 -0.18 -3.66 -26.38
N LEU A 176 -0.24 -4.90 -26.86
CA LEU A 176 0.31 -6.06 -26.16
C LEU A 176 1.72 -6.37 -26.67
N SER A 177 2.63 -6.63 -25.74
CA SER A 177 3.98 -7.12 -26.04
C SER A 177 3.96 -8.61 -26.38
N VAL A 178 4.07 -8.96 -27.65
CA VAL A 178 4.05 -10.35 -28.14
C VAL A 178 5.45 -10.73 -28.63
N ILE A 179 5.95 -11.91 -28.28
CA ILE A 179 7.19 -12.44 -28.84
C ILE A 179 6.89 -12.79 -30.31
N ALA A 180 7.59 -12.17 -31.25
CA ALA A 180 7.42 -12.49 -32.66
C ALA A 180 8.06 -13.86 -32.99
N ASP A 181 7.39 -14.65 -33.84
CA ASP A 181 7.87 -15.98 -34.21
C ASP A 181 9.30 -15.94 -34.76
N GLY A 182 10.21 -16.64 -34.07
CA GLY A 182 11.61 -16.76 -34.49
C GLY A 182 12.48 -15.52 -34.25
N ARG A 183 12.03 -14.52 -33.46
CA ARG A 183 12.83 -13.36 -33.06
C ARG A 183 12.96 -13.25 -31.54
N ASP A 184 14.08 -12.68 -31.08
CA ASP A 184 14.39 -12.50 -29.64
C ASP A 184 13.75 -11.23 -29.04
N TYR A 185 13.01 -10.45 -29.83
CA TYR A 185 12.37 -9.20 -29.38
C TYR A 185 10.85 -9.29 -29.41
N LYS A 186 10.20 -8.45 -28.59
CA LYS A 186 8.74 -8.36 -28.49
C LYS A 186 8.22 -7.25 -29.40
N GLU A 187 7.27 -7.57 -30.26
CA GLU A 187 6.50 -6.61 -31.04
C GLU A 187 5.36 -6.05 -30.19
N GLN A 188 4.99 -4.79 -30.41
CA GLN A 188 3.80 -4.18 -29.82
C GLN A 188 2.64 -4.32 -30.81
N ARG A 189 1.65 -5.15 -30.46
CA ARG A 189 0.53 -5.48 -31.33
C ARG A 189 -0.78 -4.96 -30.76
N THR A 190 -1.63 -4.44 -31.62
CA THR A 190 -2.95 -3.93 -31.24
C THR A 190 -3.87 -5.08 -30.80
N PRO A 191 -4.67 -4.91 -29.72
CA PRO A 191 -5.59 -5.95 -29.25
C PRO A 191 -6.47 -6.57 -30.35
N SER A 192 -7.10 -5.76 -31.20
CA SER A 192 -7.99 -6.21 -32.28
C SER A 192 -7.28 -7.08 -33.33
N GLU A 193 -6.01 -6.80 -33.65
CA GLU A 193 -5.23 -7.64 -34.57
C GLU A 193 -4.93 -9.04 -34.02
N LEU A 194 -4.87 -9.16 -32.69
CA LEU A 194 -4.70 -10.43 -32.00
C LEU A 194 -6.02 -11.20 -31.84
N GLY A 195 -7.12 -10.69 -32.42
CA GLY A 195 -8.44 -11.30 -32.31
C GLY A 195 -9.12 -11.07 -30.96
N LEU A 196 -8.63 -10.12 -30.16
CA LEU A 196 -9.26 -9.78 -28.88
C LEU A 196 -10.52 -8.95 -29.13
N ARG A 197 -11.61 -9.31 -28.45
CA ARG A 197 -12.92 -8.68 -28.62
C ARG A 197 -12.91 -7.22 -28.15
N ALA A 198 -13.71 -6.41 -28.83
CA ALA A 198 -14.04 -5.07 -28.40
C ALA A 198 -14.80 -5.10 -27.07
N LEU A 199 -14.87 -3.95 -26.40
CA LEU A 199 -15.68 -3.79 -25.20
C LEU A 199 -17.18 -3.83 -25.54
N PRO A 200 -18.03 -4.31 -24.61
CA PRO A 200 -19.48 -4.20 -24.76
C PRO A 200 -19.92 -2.74 -24.73
N ASP A 201 -21.07 -2.45 -25.34
CA ASP A 201 -21.79 -1.18 -25.18
C ASP A 201 -22.59 -1.19 -23.86
N ALA A 202 -21.86 -1.36 -22.75
CA ALA A 202 -22.40 -1.43 -21.41
C ALA A 202 -21.41 -0.84 -20.39
N PRO A 203 -21.87 -0.20 -19.31
CA PRO A 203 -20.99 0.27 -18.26
C PRO A 203 -20.22 -0.89 -17.62
N LEU A 204 -18.89 -0.75 -17.54
CA LEU A 204 -18.04 -1.78 -16.95
C LEU A 204 -18.12 -1.73 -15.43
N ARG A 205 -18.36 -2.88 -14.80
CA ARG A 205 -18.49 -3.04 -13.35
C ARG A 205 -17.78 -4.28 -12.87
N LEU A 206 -16.97 -4.16 -11.81
CA LEU A 206 -16.29 -5.30 -11.20
C LEU A 206 -17.32 -6.30 -10.67
N SER A 207 -17.20 -7.56 -11.07
CA SER A 207 -18.13 -8.64 -10.65
C SER A 207 -17.43 -9.84 -10.03
N ALA A 208 -16.13 -10.03 -10.27
CA ALA A 208 -15.35 -11.09 -9.66
C ALA A 208 -13.86 -10.76 -9.60
N ILE A 209 -13.19 -11.24 -8.55
CA ILE A 209 -11.73 -11.18 -8.37
C ILE A 209 -11.21 -12.62 -8.32
N VAL A 210 -10.30 -12.96 -9.23
CA VAL A 210 -9.84 -14.33 -9.44
C VAL A 210 -8.32 -14.42 -9.33
N LEU A 211 -7.83 -15.28 -8.46
CA LEU A 211 -6.42 -15.69 -8.40
C LEU A 211 -6.20 -16.90 -9.32
N LEU A 212 -5.41 -16.71 -10.36
CA LEU A 212 -5.00 -17.75 -11.31
C LEU A 212 -3.85 -18.58 -10.74
N ASP A 213 -4.07 -19.88 -10.62
CA ASP A 213 -3.06 -20.86 -10.22
C ASP A 213 -2.87 -21.88 -11.34
N ARG A 214 -2.00 -21.53 -12.30
CA ARG A 214 -1.63 -22.44 -13.38
C ARG A 214 -0.65 -23.50 -12.89
N ARG A 215 -1.04 -24.77 -13.02
CA ARG A 215 -0.23 -25.95 -12.67
C ARG A 215 -0.05 -26.87 -13.88
N PRO A 216 1.19 -27.20 -14.30
CA PRO A 216 1.41 -28.11 -15.43
C PRO A 216 0.81 -29.51 -15.22
N ASP A 217 0.79 -29.98 -13.97
CA ASP A 217 0.14 -31.20 -13.48
C ASP A 217 -1.27 -30.94 -12.93
N GLY A 218 -1.83 -29.77 -13.24
CA GLY A 218 -3.16 -29.35 -12.82
C GLY A 218 -4.30 -30.13 -13.49
N PRO A 219 -5.53 -29.90 -13.03
CA PRO A 219 -6.70 -30.62 -13.51
C PRO A 219 -7.07 -30.23 -14.95
N ASP A 220 -7.66 -31.18 -15.69
CA ASP A 220 -8.20 -30.95 -17.05
C ASP A 220 -9.40 -29.99 -17.02
N VAL A 221 -10.19 -30.04 -15.94
CA VAL A 221 -11.32 -29.15 -15.67
C VAL A 221 -10.91 -28.21 -14.54
N PRO A 222 -10.98 -26.88 -14.73
CA PRO A 222 -10.60 -25.95 -13.68
C PRO A 222 -11.36 -26.17 -12.38
N VAL A 223 -10.64 -26.05 -11.26
CA VAL A 223 -11.22 -26.15 -9.91
C VAL A 223 -11.27 -24.75 -9.31
N VAL A 224 -12.42 -24.37 -8.78
CA VAL A 224 -12.66 -23.07 -8.14
C VAL A 224 -12.75 -23.25 -6.63
N GLU A 225 -11.95 -22.50 -5.89
CA GLU A 225 -11.92 -22.54 -4.43
C GLU A 225 -12.05 -21.12 -3.86
N PRO A 226 -12.90 -20.89 -2.85
CA PRO A 226 -12.90 -19.60 -2.15
C PRO A 226 -11.57 -19.39 -1.43
N VAL A 227 -11.12 -18.14 -1.37
CA VAL A 227 -9.91 -17.74 -0.65
C VAL A 227 -10.30 -16.89 0.56
N ASP A 228 -9.72 -17.19 1.71
CA ASP A 228 -9.87 -16.34 2.91
C ASP A 228 -9.34 -14.93 2.60
N LEU A 229 -10.03 -13.90 3.08
CA LEU A 229 -9.64 -12.51 2.81
C LEU A 229 -8.23 -12.22 3.36
N GLY A 230 -7.85 -12.80 4.51
CA GLY A 230 -6.52 -12.63 5.08
C GLY A 230 -5.42 -13.12 4.14
N ASP A 231 -5.60 -14.32 3.57
CA ASP A 231 -4.67 -14.90 2.59
C ASP A 231 -4.67 -14.11 1.29
N ALA A 232 -5.85 -13.73 0.79
CA ALA A 232 -5.99 -13.00 -0.46
C ALA A 232 -5.38 -11.59 -0.39
N LEU A 233 -5.48 -10.89 0.75
CA LEU A 233 -4.98 -9.52 0.91
C LEU A 233 -3.47 -9.43 0.66
N THR A 234 -2.69 -10.44 1.03
CA THR A 234 -1.25 -10.48 0.73
C THR A 234 -1.01 -10.41 -0.78
N ASP A 235 -1.70 -11.25 -1.56
CA ASP A 235 -1.59 -11.26 -3.02
C ASP A 235 -2.14 -9.97 -3.64
N LEU A 236 -3.31 -9.48 -3.17
CA LEU A 236 -3.94 -8.27 -3.72
C LEU A 236 -3.08 -7.03 -3.51
N VAL A 237 -2.47 -6.89 -2.33
CA VAL A 237 -1.62 -5.75 -1.99
C VAL A 237 -0.34 -5.74 -2.81
N GLU A 238 0.31 -6.89 -2.97
CA GLU A 238 1.51 -6.99 -3.82
C GLU A 238 1.21 -6.56 -5.27
N GLN A 239 -0.01 -6.81 -5.73
CA GLN A 239 -0.47 -6.44 -7.07
C GLN A 239 -1.12 -5.05 -7.13
N THR A 240 -1.12 -4.25 -6.05
CA THR A 240 -1.75 -2.92 -6.04
C THR A 240 -0.74 -1.80 -6.21
N SER A 241 -0.95 -0.94 -7.21
CA SER A 241 -0.12 0.25 -7.42
C SER A 241 -0.49 1.38 -6.47
N TYR A 242 0.51 2.02 -5.87
CA TYR A 242 0.35 3.18 -4.96
C TYR A 242 -0.63 2.96 -3.79
N LEU A 243 -0.71 1.73 -3.26
CA LEU A 243 -1.67 1.35 -2.21
C LEU A 243 -1.69 2.34 -1.04
N ALA A 244 -0.52 2.71 -0.52
CA ALA A 244 -0.39 3.58 0.66
C ALA A 244 -0.93 5.01 0.46
N VAL A 245 -1.22 5.41 -0.78
CA VAL A 245 -1.74 6.74 -1.12
C VAL A 245 -3.27 6.71 -1.28
N LEU A 246 -3.88 5.52 -1.31
CA LEU A 246 -5.34 5.41 -1.33
C LEU A 246 -5.93 5.87 0.01
N PRO A 247 -7.10 6.52 0.01
CA PRO A 247 -7.88 6.69 1.23
C PRO A 247 -8.29 5.31 1.75
N SER A 248 -7.99 5.00 3.01
CA SER A 248 -8.43 3.75 3.65
C SER A 248 -8.13 2.49 2.79
N PRO A 249 -6.85 2.21 2.46
CA PRO A 249 -6.48 1.24 1.43
C PRO A 249 -7.02 -0.17 1.63
N LEU A 250 -6.90 -0.72 2.84
CA LEU A 250 -7.37 -2.07 3.17
C LEU A 250 -8.91 -2.12 3.18
N GLN A 251 -9.59 -1.07 3.67
CA GLN A 251 -11.06 -1.04 3.59
C GLN A 251 -11.55 -0.94 2.15
N THR A 252 -10.86 -0.19 1.30
CA THR A 252 -11.19 -0.10 -0.13
C THR A 252 -11.13 -1.47 -0.79
N ILE A 253 -10.02 -2.19 -0.59
CA ILE A 253 -9.87 -3.56 -1.14
C ILE A 253 -10.95 -4.48 -0.56
N ALA A 254 -11.13 -4.49 0.76
CA ALA A 254 -12.12 -5.36 1.40
C ALA A 254 -13.56 -5.07 0.96
N ALA A 255 -13.91 -3.80 0.74
CA ALA A 255 -15.22 -3.41 0.24
C ALA A 255 -15.47 -3.95 -1.17
N HIS A 256 -14.48 -3.85 -2.06
CA HIS A 256 -14.57 -4.46 -3.40
C HIS A 256 -14.64 -5.98 -3.33
N VAL A 257 -13.83 -6.63 -2.49
CA VAL A 257 -13.87 -8.08 -2.31
C VAL A 257 -15.24 -8.52 -1.80
N ALA A 258 -15.80 -7.82 -0.82
CA ALA A 258 -17.10 -8.15 -0.26
C ALA A 258 -18.24 -7.89 -1.27
N SER A 259 -18.16 -6.83 -2.08
CA SER A 259 -19.18 -6.52 -3.09
C SER A 259 -19.28 -7.60 -4.17
N VAL A 260 -18.15 -8.23 -4.53
CA VAL A 260 -18.10 -9.32 -5.52
C VAL A 260 -18.27 -10.73 -4.92
N GLY A 261 -18.51 -10.82 -3.60
CA GLY A 261 -18.74 -12.12 -2.93
C GLY A 261 -17.47 -12.91 -2.63
N GLY A 262 -16.33 -12.23 -2.50
CA GLY A 262 -15.05 -12.83 -2.10
C GLY A 262 -14.08 -13.03 -3.26
N VAL A 263 -12.85 -13.44 -2.91
CA VAL A 263 -11.82 -13.82 -3.89
C VAL A 263 -11.92 -15.31 -4.17
N GLN A 264 -11.79 -15.69 -5.44
CA GLN A 264 -11.80 -17.09 -5.87
C GLN A 264 -10.44 -17.47 -6.45
N ARG A 265 -9.89 -18.62 -6.06
CA ARG A 265 -8.74 -19.22 -6.70
C ARG A 265 -9.21 -20.18 -7.77
N VAL A 266 -8.62 -20.09 -8.96
CA VAL A 266 -8.89 -21.00 -10.07
C VAL A 266 -7.62 -21.77 -10.38
N ILE A 267 -7.64 -23.07 -10.07
CA ILE A 267 -6.55 -24.00 -10.36
C ILE A 267 -6.80 -24.63 -11.72
N TYR A 268 -5.86 -24.50 -12.65
CA TYR A 268 -6.04 -24.95 -14.03
C TYR A 268 -4.72 -25.36 -14.69
N ARG A 269 -4.81 -26.13 -15.77
CA ARG A 269 -3.66 -26.48 -16.62
C ARG A 269 -3.56 -25.61 -17.86
N GLU A 270 -4.64 -25.53 -18.63
CA GLU A 270 -4.71 -24.84 -19.93
C GLU A 270 -5.76 -23.73 -19.92
N ALA A 271 -5.41 -22.57 -20.50
CA ALA A 271 -6.23 -21.37 -20.45
C ALA A 271 -7.55 -21.50 -21.23
N GLU A 272 -7.57 -22.34 -22.26
CA GLU A 272 -8.73 -22.61 -23.11
C GLU A 272 -9.88 -23.25 -22.32
N THR A 273 -9.56 -23.92 -21.21
CA THR A 273 -10.55 -24.56 -20.33
C THR A 273 -11.27 -23.57 -19.40
N LEU A 274 -10.77 -22.33 -19.30
CA LEU A 274 -11.27 -21.34 -18.35
C LEU A 274 -12.55 -20.64 -18.81
N VAL A 275 -12.93 -20.70 -20.10
CA VAL A 275 -14.02 -19.89 -20.67
C VAL A 275 -15.31 -20.00 -19.86
N HIS A 276 -15.83 -21.22 -19.68
CA HIS A 276 -17.07 -21.46 -18.91
C HIS A 276 -16.93 -21.12 -17.42
N THR A 277 -15.74 -21.32 -16.85
CA THR A 277 -15.48 -21.02 -15.43
C THR A 277 -15.52 -19.51 -15.18
N ILE A 278 -14.92 -18.72 -16.08
CA ILE A 278 -14.92 -17.25 -15.98
C ILE A 278 -16.32 -16.69 -16.20
N GLU A 279 -17.07 -17.22 -17.16
CA GLU A 279 -18.47 -16.87 -17.38
C GLU A 279 -19.32 -17.12 -16.12
N ALA A 280 -19.24 -18.32 -15.54
CA ALA A 280 -19.97 -18.67 -14.33
C ALA A 280 -19.57 -17.80 -13.12
N LEU A 281 -18.29 -17.43 -13.01
CA LEU A 281 -17.81 -16.53 -11.95
C LEU A 281 -18.33 -15.10 -12.14
N ALA A 282 -18.39 -14.61 -13.37
CA ALA A 282 -18.93 -13.29 -13.69
C ALA A 282 -20.42 -13.17 -13.36
N GLU A 283 -21.18 -14.26 -13.50
CA GLU A 283 -22.62 -14.32 -13.24
C GLU A 283 -23.00 -14.47 -11.76
N ARG A 284 -22.03 -14.71 -10.86
CA ARG A 284 -22.32 -14.84 -9.43
C ARG A 284 -22.87 -13.52 -8.90
N PRO A 285 -24.02 -13.54 -8.21
CA PRO A 285 -24.56 -12.33 -7.61
C PRO A 285 -23.60 -11.83 -6.52
N GLY A 286 -23.23 -10.56 -6.61
CA GLY A 286 -22.51 -9.86 -5.55
C GLY A 286 -23.33 -9.88 -4.27
N ILE A 287 -22.67 -10.06 -3.13
CA ILE A 287 -23.36 -10.27 -1.84
C ILE A 287 -23.71 -8.93 -1.18
N GLY A 288 -23.20 -7.80 -1.68
CA GLY A 288 -23.40 -6.49 -1.07
C GLY A 288 -22.82 -6.49 0.35
N GLY A 289 -21.50 -6.38 0.43
CA GLY A 289 -20.80 -6.38 1.71
C GLY A 289 -21.25 -5.22 2.61
N VAL A 290 -21.51 -5.53 3.89
CA VAL A 290 -21.54 -4.50 4.93
C VAL A 290 -20.09 -4.11 5.20
N PRO A 291 -19.72 -2.82 5.13
CA PRO A 291 -18.39 -2.38 5.55
C PRO A 291 -18.13 -2.86 6.97
N PRO A 292 -16.94 -3.44 7.26
CA PRO A 292 -16.64 -3.86 8.62
C PRO A 292 -16.67 -2.67 9.57
N ALA A 293 -17.05 -2.95 10.82
CA ALA A 293 -17.01 -1.95 11.87
C ALA A 293 -15.58 -1.41 12.04
N PRO A 294 -15.42 -0.14 12.45
CA PRO A 294 -14.12 0.38 12.84
C PRO A 294 -13.45 -0.53 13.88
N VAL A 295 -12.13 -0.59 13.86
CA VAL A 295 -11.40 -1.31 14.91
C VAL A 295 -11.53 -0.54 16.20
N ASP A 296 -12.15 -1.17 17.21
CA ASP A 296 -12.16 -0.63 18.56
C ASP A 296 -10.74 -0.67 19.12
N LEU A 297 -10.17 0.51 19.32
CA LEU A 297 -8.85 0.69 19.91
C LEU A 297 -9.01 0.99 21.39
N GLU A 298 -8.28 0.26 22.24
CA GLU A 298 -8.25 0.55 23.66
C GLU A 298 -7.66 1.95 23.89
N PRO A 299 -8.37 2.83 24.63
CA PRO A 299 -7.85 4.13 25.00
C PRO A 299 -6.62 3.94 25.89
N ALA A 300 -5.77 4.97 25.95
CA ALA A 300 -4.61 4.92 26.83
C ALA A 300 -5.11 4.68 28.26
N PRO A 301 -4.54 3.71 29.00
CA PRO A 301 -4.98 3.43 30.36
C PRO A 301 -4.83 4.71 31.19
N GLN A 302 -5.93 5.13 31.83
CA GLN A 302 -5.90 6.22 32.80
C GLN A 302 -5.22 5.71 34.06
N LEU A 303 -3.91 5.93 34.15
CA LEU A 303 -3.13 5.51 35.31
C LEU A 303 -3.50 6.37 36.52
N SER A 304 -3.81 5.72 37.64
CA SER A 304 -3.84 6.40 38.94
C SER A 304 -2.42 6.83 39.32
N ALA A 305 -2.27 7.88 40.14
CA ALA A 305 -0.95 8.41 40.52
C ALA A 305 0.00 7.36 41.12
N ALA A 306 -0.52 6.35 41.84
CA ALA A 306 0.30 5.27 42.40
C ALA A 306 0.63 4.15 41.39
N ALA A 307 -0.26 3.92 40.41
CA ALA A 307 0.01 2.97 39.32
C ALA A 307 0.90 3.58 38.22
N ALA A 308 0.92 4.91 38.11
CA ALA A 308 1.85 5.66 37.28
C ALA A 308 3.31 5.42 37.70
N ASP A 309 3.56 5.20 38.99
CA ASP A 309 4.90 4.99 39.54
C ASP A 309 5.53 3.67 39.07
N ASP A 310 4.85 2.54 39.24
CA ASP A 310 5.30 1.24 38.71
C ASP A 310 5.28 1.22 37.18
N ALA A 311 4.41 2.05 36.58
CA ALA A 311 4.26 2.16 35.15
C ALA A 311 5.47 2.81 34.47
N LEU A 312 6.00 3.92 34.98
CA LEU A 312 7.12 4.61 34.35
C LEU A 312 8.46 3.85 34.50
N ALA A 313 8.60 2.98 35.50
CA ALA A 313 9.79 2.13 35.69
C ALA A 313 9.77 0.87 34.80
N ALA A 314 8.58 0.38 34.44
CA ALA A 314 8.41 -0.88 33.70
C ALA A 314 8.49 -0.72 32.18
N VAL A 315 8.92 -1.78 31.50
CA VAL A 315 8.90 -1.88 30.03
C VAL A 315 7.49 -1.63 29.50
N ARG A 316 7.39 -0.74 28.50
CA ARG A 316 6.16 -0.29 27.86
C ARG A 316 6.10 -0.78 26.42
N TYR A 317 4.93 -1.27 26.02
CA TYR A 317 4.63 -1.66 24.65
C TYR A 317 3.64 -0.68 24.04
N THR A 318 3.99 -0.15 22.88
CA THR A 318 3.19 0.81 22.12
C THR A 318 3.08 0.34 20.68
N ARG A 319 1.91 0.44 20.08
CA ARG A 319 1.72 0.20 18.64
C ARG A 319 2.59 1.14 17.83
N THR A 320 3.25 0.62 16.81
CA THR A 320 3.84 1.45 15.76
C THR A 320 2.73 2.08 14.91
N ASP A 321 3.02 3.21 14.28
CA ASP A 321 2.09 3.84 13.34
C ASP A 321 1.78 2.92 12.16
N VAL A 322 0.49 2.82 11.84
CA VAL A 322 -0.02 2.06 10.69
C VAL A 322 -0.71 3.02 9.73
N VAL A 323 -0.59 2.76 8.43
CA VAL A 323 -1.37 3.50 7.42
C VAL A 323 -2.83 3.08 7.50
N ASP A 324 -3.07 1.80 7.75
CA ASP A 324 -4.42 1.27 7.79
C ASP A 324 -4.52 -0.04 8.59
N VAL A 325 -5.72 -0.33 9.09
CA VAL A 325 -6.04 -1.56 9.81
C VAL A 325 -7.42 -2.10 9.47
N HIS A 326 -7.52 -3.40 9.23
CA HIS A 326 -8.76 -4.06 8.85
C HIS A 326 -9.05 -5.31 9.68
N PRO A 327 -10.23 -5.44 10.32
CA PRO A 327 -10.61 -6.66 11.01
C PRO A 327 -11.11 -7.72 10.02
N LEU A 328 -10.69 -8.98 10.21
CA LEU A 328 -11.17 -10.10 9.39
C LEU A 328 -12.48 -10.65 9.98
N ALA A 329 -13.56 -10.53 9.21
CA ALA A 329 -14.90 -10.89 9.64
C ALA A 329 -15.00 -12.33 10.20
N GLY A 330 -15.68 -12.47 11.34
CA GLY A 330 -15.87 -13.77 12.01
C GLY A 330 -14.64 -14.31 12.75
N THR A 331 -13.59 -13.49 12.90
CA THR A 331 -12.37 -13.82 13.66
C THR A 331 -11.87 -12.59 14.42
N ASP A 332 -10.99 -12.79 15.41
CA ASP A 332 -10.33 -11.68 16.11
C ASP A 332 -9.07 -11.18 15.42
N ARG A 333 -8.76 -11.73 14.24
CA ARG A 333 -7.57 -11.41 13.45
C ARG A 333 -7.66 -10.01 12.83
N LEU A 334 -6.52 -9.33 12.78
CA LEU A 334 -6.35 -8.02 12.16
C LEU A 334 -5.40 -8.12 10.97
N VAL A 335 -5.61 -7.26 9.98
CA VAL A 335 -4.65 -6.99 8.91
C VAL A 335 -4.13 -5.57 9.07
N LEU A 336 -2.82 -5.42 9.16
CA LEU A 336 -2.14 -4.13 9.26
C LEU A 336 -1.49 -3.78 7.94
N LEU A 337 -1.57 -2.51 7.54
CA LEU A 337 -0.78 -1.93 6.46
C LEU A 337 0.24 -0.95 7.04
N HIS A 338 1.52 -1.27 6.90
CA HIS A 338 2.63 -0.38 7.24
C HIS A 338 3.23 0.18 5.96
N VAL A 339 3.91 1.31 6.05
CA VAL A 339 4.80 1.78 4.99
C VAL A 339 6.22 1.71 5.50
N GLY A 340 7.04 0.89 4.87
CA GLY A 340 8.47 0.84 5.20
C GLY A 340 9.20 2.09 4.70
N ASP A 341 10.47 2.24 5.08
CA ASP A 341 11.32 3.42 4.77
C ASP A 341 11.40 3.79 3.28
N VAL A 342 11.13 2.84 2.39
CA VAL A 342 11.21 3.01 0.92
C VAL A 342 9.85 3.40 0.30
N GLY A 343 8.80 3.58 1.12
CA GLY A 343 7.45 3.93 0.66
C GLY A 343 6.59 2.72 0.23
N ASN A 344 7.13 1.51 0.37
CA ASN A 344 6.47 0.27 -0.01
C ASN A 344 5.48 -0.13 1.11
N GLY A 345 4.20 -0.26 0.76
CA GLY A 345 3.20 -0.80 1.68
C GLY A 345 3.50 -2.27 2.01
N THR A 346 3.68 -2.61 3.29
CA THR A 346 3.82 -3.98 3.77
C THR A 346 2.55 -4.38 4.51
N VAL A 347 1.94 -5.48 4.12
CA VAL A 347 0.77 -6.04 4.81
C VAL A 347 1.16 -7.16 5.75
N ARG A 348 0.60 -7.14 6.95
CA ARG A 348 0.80 -8.17 7.97
C ARG A 348 -0.55 -8.65 8.48
N VAL A 349 -0.76 -9.96 8.44
CA VAL A 349 -1.94 -10.59 9.06
C VAL A 349 -1.55 -11.04 10.45
N LEU A 350 -2.23 -10.50 11.46
CA LEU A 350 -2.04 -10.87 12.85
C LEU A 350 -2.96 -12.04 13.22
N GLY A 351 -2.39 -13.03 13.91
CA GLY A 351 -3.19 -14.05 14.59
C GLY A 351 -4.04 -13.44 15.72
N GLU A 352 -4.92 -14.23 16.31
CA GLU A 352 -5.88 -13.79 17.33
C GLU A 352 -5.19 -13.18 18.56
N VAL A 353 -4.24 -13.90 19.17
CA VAL A 353 -3.45 -13.41 20.31
C VAL A 353 -2.67 -12.14 19.97
N ALA A 354 -1.97 -12.12 18.83
CA ALA A 354 -1.21 -10.94 18.38
C ALA A 354 -2.13 -9.73 18.14
N SER A 355 -3.35 -9.95 17.64
CA SER A 355 -4.35 -8.90 17.44
C SER A 355 -4.82 -8.31 18.77
N THR A 356 -5.07 -9.14 19.78
CA THR A 356 -5.42 -8.69 21.13
C THR A 356 -4.29 -7.91 21.79
N ILE A 357 -3.05 -8.42 21.70
CA ILE A 357 -1.86 -7.71 22.16
C ILE A 357 -1.74 -6.36 21.47
N TRP A 358 -1.88 -6.30 20.14
CA TRP A 358 -1.79 -5.07 19.38
C TRP A 358 -2.85 -4.05 19.81
N ARG A 359 -4.13 -4.46 19.96
CA ARG A 359 -5.20 -3.56 20.42
C ARG A 359 -4.89 -2.98 21.79
N ALA A 360 -4.36 -3.78 22.72
CA ALA A 360 -4.03 -3.38 24.08
C ALA A 360 -2.71 -2.58 24.20
N ALA A 361 -1.81 -2.65 23.21
CA ALA A 361 -0.48 -2.03 23.26
C ALA A 361 -0.52 -0.50 23.07
N ASN A 362 -1.03 0.19 24.08
CA ASN A 362 -1.05 1.64 24.14
C ASN A 362 -0.36 2.11 25.42
N GLN A 363 0.97 2.21 25.39
CA GLN A 363 1.79 2.43 26.59
C GLN A 363 1.50 1.38 27.68
N ALA A 364 1.33 0.12 27.27
CA ALA A 364 0.90 -0.98 28.15
C ALA A 364 2.08 -1.72 28.79
N THR A 365 1.89 -2.23 30.01
CA THR A 365 2.82 -3.20 30.61
C THR A 365 2.60 -4.58 30.00
N LEU A 366 3.58 -5.48 30.17
CA LEU A 366 3.36 -6.91 29.87
C LEU A 366 2.17 -7.48 30.64
N GLU A 367 1.96 -7.09 31.90
CA GLU A 367 0.82 -7.54 32.71
C GLU A 367 -0.53 -7.13 32.09
N THR A 368 -0.64 -5.89 31.59
CA THR A 368 -1.84 -5.43 30.87
C THR A 368 -2.10 -6.26 29.62
N LEU A 369 -1.05 -6.56 28.84
CA LEU A 369 -1.17 -7.38 27.63
C LEU A 369 -1.62 -8.82 27.97
N VAL A 370 -1.05 -9.40 29.04
CA VAL A 370 -1.44 -10.72 29.55
C VAL A 370 -2.89 -10.70 30.03
N GLY A 371 -3.29 -9.69 30.81
CA GLY A 371 -4.63 -9.52 31.31
C GLY A 371 -5.67 -9.44 30.19
N ALA A 372 -5.40 -8.65 29.15
CA ALA A 372 -6.26 -8.54 27.97
C ALA A 372 -6.38 -9.88 27.24
N THR A 373 -5.26 -10.58 27.03
CA THR A 373 -5.24 -11.87 26.32
C THR A 373 -5.97 -12.96 27.11
N VAL A 374 -5.78 -13.03 28.43
CA VAL A 374 -6.44 -14.01 29.30
C VAL A 374 -7.92 -13.70 29.47
N ALA A 375 -8.32 -12.42 29.48
CA ALA A 375 -9.73 -12.04 29.52
C ALA A 375 -10.49 -12.52 28.27
N GLU A 376 -9.83 -12.48 27.11
CA GLU A 376 -10.43 -12.88 25.83
C GLU A 376 -10.43 -14.41 25.63
N TYR A 377 -9.27 -15.06 25.77
CA TYR A 377 -9.09 -16.47 25.38
C TYR A 377 -9.05 -17.44 26.57
N GLY A 378 -9.08 -16.93 27.80
CA GLY A 378 -8.85 -17.72 29.01
C GLY A 378 -7.37 -18.06 29.23
N SER A 379 -7.08 -18.69 30.37
CA SER A 379 -5.71 -19.13 30.69
C SER A 379 -5.33 -20.40 29.93
N PRO A 380 -4.16 -20.46 29.29
CA PRO A 380 -3.70 -21.64 28.55
C PRO A 380 -3.44 -22.83 29.49
N ALA A 381 -3.84 -24.03 29.05
CA ALA A 381 -3.60 -25.25 29.81
C ALA A 381 -2.14 -25.69 29.70
N GLY A 382 -1.40 -25.67 30.81
CA GLY A 382 -0.04 -26.25 30.90
C GLY A 382 1.10 -25.34 30.45
N ALA A 383 0.85 -24.05 30.23
CA ALA A 383 1.89 -23.05 29.96
C ALA A 383 1.60 -21.76 30.75
N ASP A 384 2.64 -20.97 31.06
CA ASP A 384 2.47 -19.66 31.68
C ASP A 384 2.01 -18.65 30.62
N PRO A 385 0.81 -18.05 30.74
CA PRO A 385 0.36 -17.02 29.82
C PRO A 385 1.31 -15.82 29.74
N THR A 386 2.06 -15.52 30.82
CA THR A 386 3.05 -14.44 30.83
C THR A 386 4.19 -14.68 29.84
N GLU A 387 4.72 -15.90 29.80
CA GLU A 387 5.81 -16.27 28.90
C GLU A 387 5.35 -16.27 27.43
N LEU A 388 4.15 -16.79 27.16
CA LEU A 388 3.57 -16.84 25.82
C LEU A 388 3.31 -15.44 25.26
N VAL A 389 2.69 -14.56 26.05
CA VAL A 389 2.42 -13.18 25.64
C VAL A 389 3.71 -12.39 25.50
N ARG A 390 4.71 -12.59 26.38
CA ARG A 390 6.03 -11.96 26.23
C ARG A 390 6.69 -12.37 24.92
N SER A 391 6.73 -13.67 24.63
CA SER A 391 7.31 -14.17 23.38
C SER A 391 6.62 -13.58 22.15
N ALA A 392 5.29 -13.49 22.16
CA ALA A 392 4.54 -12.90 21.05
C ALA A 392 4.78 -11.39 20.94
N ALA A 393 4.81 -10.66 22.06
CA ALA A 393 5.09 -9.23 22.07
C ALA A 393 6.52 -8.93 21.59
N ASP A 394 7.51 -9.74 22.00
CA ASP A 394 8.90 -9.59 21.54
C ASP A 394 9.03 -9.87 20.03
N GLU A 395 8.34 -10.89 19.49
CA GLU A 395 8.27 -11.11 18.03
C GLU A 395 7.62 -9.92 17.29
N MET A 396 6.57 -9.34 17.87
CA MET A 396 5.93 -8.14 17.32
C MET A 396 6.85 -6.92 17.37
N VAL A 397 7.72 -6.81 18.38
CA VAL A 397 8.76 -5.77 18.43
C VAL A 397 9.83 -6.01 17.37
N ASP A 398 10.33 -7.24 17.24
CA ASP A 398 11.34 -7.61 16.25
C ASP A 398 10.87 -7.37 14.80
N THR A 399 9.57 -7.49 14.57
CA THR A 399 8.94 -7.25 13.27
C THR A 399 8.48 -5.80 13.04
N GLY A 400 8.66 -4.92 14.03
CA GLY A 400 8.32 -3.50 13.99
C GLY A 400 6.81 -3.21 14.07
N ILE A 401 6.03 -4.15 14.59
CA ILE A 401 4.58 -4.02 14.83
C ILE A 401 4.29 -3.31 16.15
N LEU A 402 5.15 -3.53 17.13
CA LEU A 402 5.17 -2.80 18.38
C LEU A 402 6.53 -2.13 18.55
N GLU A 403 6.53 -1.07 19.33
CA GLU A 403 7.71 -0.47 19.90
C GLU A 403 7.77 -0.78 21.39
N ARG A 404 9.00 -0.97 21.88
CA ARG A 404 9.27 -1.25 23.28
C ARG A 404 10.09 -0.13 23.89
N THR A 405 9.49 0.59 24.83
CA THR A 405 10.18 1.65 25.60
C THR A 405 10.59 1.09 26.96
N PHE A 406 11.80 1.40 27.39
CA PHE A 406 12.31 0.98 28.70
C PHE A 406 12.30 2.18 29.65
N GLY A 407 12.03 1.93 30.92
CA GLY A 407 12.42 2.86 31.97
C GLY A 407 13.94 3.07 31.93
N VAL A 408 14.36 4.31 32.19
CA VAL A 408 15.77 4.71 32.23
C VAL A 408 16.11 5.10 33.65
N ASP A 409 17.14 4.47 34.20
CA ASP A 409 17.81 4.91 35.42
C ASP A 409 18.82 5.99 35.08
N TRP A 410 18.63 7.15 35.68
CA TRP A 410 19.50 8.30 35.54
C TRP A 410 20.45 8.36 36.73
N ALA A 411 21.70 8.70 36.46
CA ALA A 411 22.67 9.01 37.50
C ALA A 411 23.62 10.12 37.04
N ILE A 412 24.05 10.96 37.97
CA ILE A 412 25.15 11.91 37.72
C ILE A 412 26.42 11.10 37.44
N ARG A 413 27.20 11.51 36.44
CA ARG A 413 28.46 10.83 36.14
C ARG A 413 29.52 11.12 37.20
N GLU A 414 30.39 10.14 37.46
CA GLU A 414 31.46 10.26 38.45
C GLU A 414 32.49 11.37 38.12
N ASP A 415 32.59 11.75 36.85
CA ASP A 415 33.49 12.79 36.35
C ASP A 415 32.82 14.18 36.27
N VAL A 416 31.75 14.41 37.03
CA VAL A 416 31.05 15.69 37.09
C VAL A 416 31.05 16.20 38.53
N ALA A 417 31.68 17.35 38.74
CA ALA A 417 31.64 18.04 40.02
C ALA A 417 30.48 19.02 40.05
N TRP A 418 29.83 19.16 41.20
CA TRP A 418 28.76 20.14 41.38
C TRP A 418 28.72 20.65 42.81
N VAL A 419 28.14 21.83 43.00
CA VAL A 419 27.89 22.43 44.32
C VAL A 419 26.50 23.07 44.33
N GLU A 420 25.83 22.98 45.48
CA GLU A 420 24.55 23.64 45.73
C GLU A 420 24.74 24.89 46.59
N SER A 421 24.04 25.97 46.26
CA SER A 421 23.98 27.18 47.06
C SER A 421 22.63 27.87 46.93
N GLY A 422 21.70 27.57 47.83
CA GLY A 422 20.36 28.14 47.83
C GLY A 422 19.48 27.49 46.77
N ASP A 423 18.91 28.28 45.87
CA ASP A 423 18.06 27.84 44.75
C ASP A 423 18.87 27.56 43.45
N ARG A 424 20.19 27.47 43.59
CA ARG A 424 21.13 27.37 42.47
C ARG A 424 22.07 26.19 42.64
N VAL A 425 22.29 25.48 41.55
CA VAL A 425 23.31 24.44 41.42
C VAL A 425 24.34 24.88 40.39
N VAL A 426 25.63 24.74 40.69
CA VAL A 426 26.71 24.96 39.72
C VAL A 426 27.34 23.62 39.38
N VAL A 427 27.40 23.30 38.09
CA VAL A 427 27.87 22.02 37.55
C VAL A 427 29.13 22.23 36.71
N LEU A 428 30.08 21.30 36.79
CA LEU A 428 31.34 21.31 36.04
C LEU A 428 31.73 19.89 35.61
N GLY A 429 31.78 19.65 34.30
CA GLY A 429 32.40 18.45 33.73
C GLY A 429 33.92 18.46 33.95
N LEU A 430 34.46 17.42 34.58
CA LEU A 430 35.89 17.25 34.85
C LEU A 430 36.63 16.59 33.68
N SER A 431 35.88 16.03 32.73
CA SER A 431 36.31 15.42 31.47
C SER A 431 35.80 16.25 30.29
N GLY A 432 36.58 16.31 29.21
CA GLY A 432 36.31 17.21 28.06
C GLY A 432 36.97 18.60 28.15
N ASP A 433 36.95 19.33 27.04
CA ASP A 433 37.45 20.70 26.85
C ASP A 433 36.48 21.44 25.90
N PRO A 434 35.96 22.64 26.23
CA PRO A 434 36.26 23.49 27.39
C PRO A 434 35.48 23.16 28.66
N ARG A 435 36.18 23.26 29.81
CA ARG A 435 35.60 23.07 31.15
C ARG A 435 35.09 24.40 31.70
N SER A 436 33.87 24.78 31.33
CA SER A 436 33.20 25.96 31.89
C SER A 436 32.14 25.55 32.91
N PRO A 437 32.15 26.12 34.13
CA PRO A 437 31.10 25.87 35.09
C PRO A 437 29.79 26.48 34.59
N GLN A 438 28.71 25.71 34.70
CA GLN A 438 27.36 26.08 34.26
C GLN A 438 26.45 26.21 35.46
N SER A 439 25.48 27.12 35.35
CA SER A 439 24.56 27.43 36.43
C SER A 439 23.17 26.92 36.10
N LEU A 440 22.62 26.11 36.99
CA LEU A 440 21.24 25.67 36.96
C LEU A 440 20.47 26.43 38.04
N GLU A 441 19.33 27.01 37.69
CA GLU A 441 18.47 27.81 38.57
C GLU A 441 17.01 27.39 38.39
N GLY A 442 16.18 27.57 39.43
CA GLY A 442 14.76 27.24 39.38
C GLY A 442 14.50 25.75 39.16
N SER A 443 13.65 25.39 38.19
CA SER A 443 13.30 24.00 37.89
C SER A 443 14.50 23.14 37.50
N ALA A 444 15.49 23.70 36.81
CA ALA A 444 16.71 22.98 36.42
C ALA A 444 17.54 22.57 37.65
N ALA A 445 17.62 23.43 38.67
CA ALA A 445 18.28 23.11 39.93
C ALA A 445 17.53 22.01 40.69
N LEU A 446 16.19 22.05 40.71
CA LEU A 446 15.37 21.00 41.33
C LEU A 446 15.53 19.64 40.63
N ILE A 447 15.50 19.61 39.30
CA ILE A 447 15.71 18.36 38.55
C ILE A 447 17.11 17.80 38.81
N TRP A 448 18.12 18.66 38.91
CA TRP A 448 19.47 18.22 39.29
C TRP A 448 19.52 17.61 40.69
N LEU A 449 18.88 18.25 41.68
CA LEU A 449 18.85 17.73 43.05
C LEU A 449 18.11 16.39 43.15
N ALA A 450 17.08 16.18 42.34
CA ALA A 450 16.40 14.89 42.24
C ALA A 450 17.31 13.76 41.71
N LEU A 451 18.36 14.09 40.94
CA LEU A 451 19.30 13.12 40.35
C LEU A 451 20.42 12.68 41.31
N VAL A 452 20.58 13.34 42.45
CA VAL A 452 21.72 13.12 43.35
C VAL A 452 21.79 11.69 43.86
N ASP A 453 20.65 11.12 44.22
CA ASP A 453 20.54 9.73 44.67
C ASP A 453 20.43 8.74 43.49
N GLY A 454 20.35 9.27 42.26
CA GLY A 454 19.97 8.53 41.07
C GLY A 454 18.53 8.03 41.13
N GLY A 455 18.02 7.57 40.00
CA GLY A 455 16.71 6.96 39.95
C GLY A 455 16.10 7.01 38.56
N ASP A 456 14.98 6.32 38.43
CA ASP A 456 14.20 6.35 37.21
C ASP A 456 13.54 7.73 36.98
N THR A 457 13.13 7.95 35.73
CA THR A 457 12.39 9.16 35.35
C THR A 457 11.19 9.43 36.28
N ALA A 458 10.46 8.39 36.68
CA ALA A 458 9.26 8.52 37.53
C ALA A 458 9.57 9.14 38.89
N THR A 459 10.64 8.65 39.50
CA THR A 459 11.12 9.04 40.82
C THR A 459 11.60 10.49 40.78
N ILE A 460 12.33 10.85 39.72
CA ILE A 460 12.79 12.22 39.50
C ILE A 460 11.60 13.16 39.33
N VAL A 461 10.65 12.83 38.44
CA VAL A 461 9.45 13.64 38.16
C VAL A 461 8.64 13.87 39.44
N ARG A 462 8.42 12.85 40.27
CA ARG A 462 7.71 13.00 41.55
C ARG A 462 8.45 13.88 42.54
N TRP A 463 9.77 13.67 42.68
CA TRP A 463 10.57 14.48 43.59
C TRP A 463 10.46 15.96 43.22
N VAL A 464 10.58 16.26 41.92
CA VAL A 464 10.47 17.62 41.38
C VAL A 464 9.07 18.18 41.56
N ALA A 465 8.02 17.42 41.25
CA ALA A 465 6.63 17.83 41.44
C ALA A 465 6.34 18.16 42.91
N GLY A 466 6.80 17.30 43.83
CA GLY A 466 6.66 17.52 45.27
C GLY A 466 7.40 18.76 45.76
N ALA A 467 8.63 18.97 45.31
CA ALA A 467 9.42 20.15 45.65
C ALA A 467 8.84 21.44 45.05
N ALA A 468 8.21 21.38 43.88
CA ALA A 468 7.57 22.50 43.20
C ALA A 468 6.12 22.76 43.64
N GLY A 469 5.52 21.87 44.45
CA GLY A 469 4.12 21.98 44.89
C GLY A 469 3.08 21.65 43.80
N ILE A 470 3.46 20.87 42.80
CA ILE A 470 2.60 20.44 41.69
C ILE A 470 1.84 19.18 42.08
N VAL A 471 0.52 19.22 41.96
CA VAL A 471 -0.37 18.14 42.44
C VAL A 471 -0.34 16.91 41.51
N ASN A 472 -0.20 17.14 40.21
CA ASN A 472 -0.17 16.08 39.21
C ASN A 472 1.22 16.02 38.53
N PRO A 473 2.09 15.05 38.90
CA PRO A 473 3.43 14.94 38.32
C PRO A 473 3.45 14.74 36.80
N ALA A 474 2.37 14.23 36.20
CA ALA A 474 2.27 14.06 34.74
C ALA A 474 2.31 15.39 33.97
N GLU A 475 1.96 16.52 34.62
CA GLU A 475 1.98 17.85 33.98
C GLU A 475 3.40 18.35 33.66
N ILE A 476 4.43 17.80 34.31
CA ILE A 476 5.83 18.20 34.12
C ILE A 476 6.72 17.08 33.57
N ALA A 477 6.15 15.91 33.28
CA ALA A 477 6.93 14.73 32.90
C ALA A 477 7.76 14.97 31.62
N ASP A 478 7.14 15.59 30.61
CA ASP A 478 7.79 15.89 29.33
C ASP A 478 8.90 16.94 29.49
N ASP A 479 8.66 17.98 30.28
CA ASP A 479 9.65 19.04 30.55
C ASP A 479 10.87 18.50 31.32
N VAL A 480 10.63 17.62 32.31
CA VAL A 480 11.70 16.96 33.07
C VAL A 480 12.49 16.03 32.14
N MET A 481 11.83 15.25 31.30
CA MET A 481 12.50 14.36 30.34
C MET A 481 13.36 15.12 29.32
N ALA A 482 12.82 16.20 28.73
CA ALA A 482 13.58 17.03 27.80
C ALA A 482 14.85 17.61 28.45
N PHE A 483 14.77 17.98 29.72
CA PHE A 483 15.93 18.45 30.46
C PHE A 483 16.93 17.33 30.79
N LEU A 484 16.47 16.13 31.17
CA LEU A 484 17.34 14.98 31.40
C LEU A 484 18.11 14.57 30.14
N GLU A 485 17.47 14.63 28.97
CA GLU A 485 18.11 14.43 27.67
C GLU A 485 19.16 15.51 27.38
N GLN A 486 18.86 16.77 27.68
CA GLN A 486 19.85 17.86 27.55
C GLN A 486 21.07 17.63 28.47
N LEU A 487 20.87 17.14 29.69
CA LEU A 487 21.98 16.79 30.60
C LEU A 487 22.81 15.61 30.06
N LEU A 488 22.16 14.66 29.37
CA LEU A 488 22.83 13.52 28.74
C LEU A 488 23.69 13.97 27.56
N ASP A 489 23.18 14.86 26.71
CA ASP A 489 23.90 15.43 25.57
C ASP A 489 25.13 16.23 26.01
N ASN A 490 25.01 16.95 27.13
CA ASN A 490 26.12 17.65 27.78
C ASN A 490 27.11 16.71 28.48
N GLN A 491 26.86 15.40 28.48
CA GLN A 491 27.64 14.38 29.18
C GLN A 491 27.78 14.66 30.69
N TRP A 492 26.71 15.16 31.34
CA TRP A 492 26.71 15.39 32.79
C TRP A 492 26.04 14.26 33.58
N VAL A 493 25.13 13.54 32.92
CA VAL A 493 24.45 12.38 33.48
C VAL A 493 24.68 11.17 32.58
N GLN A 494 24.36 9.99 33.10
CA GLN A 494 24.33 8.75 32.36
C GLN A 494 22.95 8.12 32.50
N ALA A 495 22.49 7.52 31.39
CA ALA A 495 21.23 6.80 31.30
C ALA A 495 21.52 5.30 31.18
N ARG A 496 21.01 4.49 32.12
CA ARG A 496 21.07 3.03 32.07
C ARG A 496 19.66 2.50 31.85
N ARG A 497 19.48 1.64 30.85
CA ARG A 497 18.18 0.96 30.66
C ARG A 497 17.92 0.07 31.87
N ILE A 498 16.73 0.19 32.46
CA ILE A 498 16.27 -0.75 33.48
C ILE A 498 16.03 -2.08 32.75
N SER A 499 16.92 -3.04 32.95
CA SER A 499 16.75 -4.39 32.38
C SER A 499 15.71 -5.13 33.24
N ALA A 500 14.77 -5.81 32.57
CA ALA A 500 13.77 -6.64 33.23
C ALA A 500 14.37 -7.92 33.87
N ASP A 501 15.68 -8.17 33.73
CA ASP A 501 16.33 -9.42 34.15
C ASP A 501 16.98 -9.38 35.54
N ALA A 502 16.80 -8.31 36.32
CA ALA A 502 17.37 -8.21 37.67
C ALA A 502 16.55 -8.94 38.77
N SER A 503 15.82 -10.01 38.42
CA SER A 503 15.17 -10.92 39.38
C SER A 503 15.75 -12.34 39.29
N SER A 504 17.07 -12.46 39.38
CA SER A 504 17.73 -13.68 39.85
C SER A 504 19.14 -13.38 40.35
N ALA A 505 19.25 -12.98 41.62
CA ALA A 505 20.48 -13.06 42.39
C ALA A 505 20.14 -13.17 43.89
#